data_AF-A0A857JCJ1-F1
#
_entry.id   AF-A0A857JCJ1-F1
#
_cell.length_a   1.000
_cell.length_b   1.000
_cell.length_c   1.000
_cell.angle_alpha   90.00
_cell.angle_beta   90.00
_cell.angle_gamma   90.00
#
_symmetry.space_group_name_H-M   'P 1'
#
loop_
_entity.id
_entity.type
_entity.pdbx_description
1 polymer ?
#
loop_
_entity_poly.entity_id
_entity_poly.type
_entity_poly.pdbx_seq_one_letter_code
_entity_poly.pdbx_strand_id
1 'polypeptide(L)'
;MMNYRIIFYFAVRLMWSSLFCALLAFAWVQREIHDMPVAATLFAAVLSLPAGPLAIMVVGVFYGETIQRFAIPYESFRDFLPLWAASAAVAYFQWFVIFPGFLRWLRGRLKARANG
;
A
#
# COMPACT_ATOMS: atom_id res chain seq x y z
N MET A 1 -26.18 4.63 21.55
CA MET A 1 -25.74 5.63 20.56
C MET A 1 -24.56 5.07 19.78
N MET A 2 -24.72 4.85 18.47
CA MET A 2 -23.66 4.29 17.64
C MET A 2 -22.54 5.32 17.45
N ASN A 3 -21.29 4.93 17.66
CA ASN A 3 -20.16 5.86 17.63
C ASN A 3 -19.79 6.15 16.16
N TYR A 4 -20.27 7.28 15.62
CA TYR A 4 -20.06 7.70 14.22
C TYR A 4 -18.58 7.66 13.77
N ARG A 5 -17.64 7.77 14.71
CA ARG A 5 -16.20 7.66 14.43
C ARG A 5 -15.83 6.26 13.93
N ILE A 6 -16.39 5.21 14.52
CA ILE A 6 -16.11 3.83 14.14
C ILE A 6 -16.62 3.56 12.73
N ILE A 7 -17.84 4.00 12.42
CA ILE A 7 -18.45 3.86 11.09
C ILE A 7 -17.60 4.57 10.04
N PHE A 8 -17.16 5.81 10.33
CA PHE A 8 -16.31 6.57 9.41
C PHE A 8 -14.98 5.86 9.13
N TYR A 9 -14.25 5.39 10.16
CA TYR A 9 -12.99 4.67 9.94
C TYR A 9 -13.18 3.39 9.14
N PHE A 10 -14.28 2.67 9.40
CA PHE A 10 -14.62 1.46 8.65
C PHE A 10 -14.90 1.77 7.18
N ALA A 11 -15.70 2.81 6.90
CA ALA A 11 -16.02 3.24 5.54
C ALA A 11 -14.77 3.64 4.75
N VAL A 12 -13.85 4.39 5.36
CA VAL A 12 -12.60 4.80 4.70
C VAL A 12 -11.69 3.59 4.41
N ARG A 13 -11.59 2.62 5.34
CA ARG A 13 -10.83 1.38 5.12
C ARG A 13 -11.40 0.52 4.01
N LEU A 14 -12.73 0.41 3.95
CA LEU A 14 -13.42 -0.28 2.85
C LEU A 14 -13.16 0.42 1.53
N MET A 15 -13.34 1.74 1.46
CA MET A 15 -13.08 2.53 0.25
C MET A 15 -11.65 2.35 -0.24
N TRP A 16 -10.66 2.36 0.67
CA TRP A 16 -9.26 2.10 0.35
C TRP A 16 -9.04 0.71 -0.23
N SER A 17 -9.61 -0.31 0.40
CA SER A 17 -9.48 -1.70 -0.05
C SER A 17 -10.13 -1.89 -1.42
N SER A 18 -11.31 -1.30 -1.65
CA SER A 18 -12.00 -1.31 -2.93
C SER A 18 -11.20 -0.61 -4.03
N LEU A 19 -10.56 0.52 -3.72
CA LEU A 19 -9.69 1.23 -4.67
C LEU A 19 -8.51 0.35 -5.10
N PHE A 20 -7.88 -0.35 -4.15
CA PHE A 20 -6.78 -1.26 -4.45
C PHE A 20 -7.24 -2.48 -5.26
N CYS A 21 -8.40 -3.07 -4.92
CA CYS A 21 -8.99 -4.14 -5.73
C CYS A 21 -9.32 -3.69 -7.15
N ALA A 22 -9.84 -2.47 -7.32
CA ALA A 22 -10.12 -1.89 -8.63
C ALA A 22 -8.83 -1.71 -9.45
N LEU A 23 -7.73 -1.28 -8.82
CA LEU A 23 -6.42 -1.18 -9.46
C LEU A 23 -5.91 -2.54 -9.93
N LEU A 24 -6.01 -3.58 -9.09
CA LEU A 24 -5.60 -4.94 -9.47
C LEU A 24 -6.45 -5.48 -10.62
N ALA A 25 -7.77 -5.27 -10.58
CA ALA A 25 -8.66 -5.67 -11.65
C ALA A 25 -8.34 -4.94 -12.96
N PHE A 26 -8.06 -3.64 -12.89
CA PHE A 26 -7.66 -2.83 -14.03
C PHE A 26 -6.32 -3.30 -14.63
N ALA A 27 -5.32 -3.55 -13.79
CA ALA A 27 -4.03 -4.09 -14.22
C ALA A 27 -4.18 -5.49 -14.86
N TRP A 28 -5.10 -6.31 -14.35
CA TRP A 28 -5.39 -7.64 -14.91
C TRP A 28 -6.02 -7.55 -16.29
N VAL A 29 -7.02 -6.69 -16.47
CA VAL A 29 -7.66 -6.47 -17.79
C VAL A 29 -6.65 -5.95 -18.80
N GLN A 30 -5.71 -5.11 -18.36
CA GLN A 30 -4.71 -4.46 -19.20
C GLN A 30 -3.37 -5.22 -19.25
N ARG A 31 -3.32 -6.48 -18.81
CA ARG A 31 -2.08 -7.29 -18.72
C ARG A 31 -1.38 -7.53 -20.05
N GLU A 32 -2.10 -7.42 -21.16
CA GLU A 32 -1.55 -7.59 -22.51
C GLU A 32 -0.77 -6.35 -23.00
N ILE A 33 -0.96 -5.21 -22.33
CA ILE A 33 -0.19 -4.00 -22.58
C ILE A 33 1.12 -4.08 -21.78
N HIS A 34 2.24 -4.18 -22.49
CA HIS A 34 3.57 -4.38 -21.93
C HIS A 34 3.93 -3.40 -20.79
N ASP A 35 3.55 -2.13 -20.92
CA ASP A 35 3.94 -1.06 -19.97
C ASP A 35 2.96 -0.89 -18.81
N MET A 36 1.84 -1.61 -18.83
CA MET A 36 0.80 -1.45 -17.82
C MET A 36 1.21 -1.86 -16.40
N PRO A 37 1.93 -2.98 -16.19
CA PRO A 37 2.35 -3.37 -14.85
C PRO A 37 3.28 -2.34 -14.20
N VAL A 38 4.07 -1.63 -15.01
CA VAL A 38 4.94 -0.55 -14.54
C VAL A 38 4.10 0.63 -14.06
N ALA A 39 3.10 1.07 -14.84
CA ALA A 39 2.19 2.14 -14.44
C ALA A 39 1.42 1.79 -13.15
N ALA A 40 0.92 0.55 -13.03
CA ALA A 40 0.25 0.07 -11.83
C ALA A 40 1.19 0.08 -10.61
N THR A 41 2.45 -0.30 -10.79
CA THR A 41 3.48 -0.26 -9.75
C THR A 41 3.78 1.16 -9.30
N LEU A 42 3.94 2.10 -10.23
CA LEU A 42 4.17 3.51 -9.91
C LEU A 42 3.00 4.11 -9.15
N PHE A 43 1.77 3.81 -9.57
CA PHE A 43 0.58 4.29 -8.86
C PHE A 43 0.48 3.69 -7.45
N ALA A 44 0.75 2.39 -7.30
CA ALA A 44 0.82 1.74 -5.98
C ALA A 44 1.91 2.37 -5.09
N ALA A 45 3.07 2.74 -5.66
CA ALA A 45 4.13 3.45 -4.98
C ALA A 45 3.68 4.83 -4.46
N VAL A 46 2.96 5.59 -5.30
CA VAL A 46 2.41 6.90 -4.92
C VAL A 46 1.39 6.77 -3.78
N LEU A 47 0.48 5.81 -3.87
CA LEU A 47 -0.50 5.55 -2.80
C LEU A 47 0.14 5.14 -1.47
N SER A 48 1.33 4.54 -1.53
CA SER A 48 2.06 4.07 -0.36
C SER A 48 3.11 5.06 0.14
N LEU A 49 3.25 6.25 -0.46
CA LEU A 49 4.23 7.25 -0.01
C LEU A 49 3.98 7.71 1.44
N PRO A 50 5.03 7.92 2.25
CA PRO A 50 6.45 7.80 1.87
C PRO A 50 7.05 6.39 1.98
N ALA A 51 6.39 5.43 2.65
CA ALA A 51 6.99 4.11 2.94
C ALA A 51 6.99 3.15 1.73
N GLY A 52 6.16 3.44 0.72
CA GLY A 52 5.96 2.65 -0.49
C GLY A 52 7.22 2.27 -1.24
N PRO A 53 8.04 3.25 -1.66
CA PRO A 53 9.29 2.97 -2.38
C PRO A 53 10.23 2.01 -1.63
N LEU A 54 10.29 2.10 -0.29
CA LEU A 54 11.12 1.18 0.52
C LEU A 54 10.56 -0.24 0.49
N ALA A 55 9.23 -0.39 0.59
CA ALA A 55 8.59 -1.69 0.51
C ALA A 55 8.81 -2.35 -0.86
N ILE A 56 8.65 -1.57 -1.93
CA ILE A 56 8.90 -2.00 -3.31
C ILE A 56 10.36 -2.44 -3.47
N MET A 57 11.31 -1.64 -2.97
CA MET A 57 12.74 -1.98 -3.05
C MET A 57 13.04 -3.30 -2.33
N VAL A 58 12.58 -3.44 -1.07
CA VAL A 58 12.84 -4.64 -0.26
C VAL A 58 12.25 -5.88 -0.93
N VAL A 59 10.96 -5.83 -1.29
CA VAL A 59 10.25 -6.96 -1.89
C VAL A 59 10.80 -7.29 -3.27
N GLY A 60 11.12 -6.26 -4.07
CA GLY A 60 11.73 -6.42 -5.39
C GLY A 60 13.07 -7.14 -5.32
N VAL A 61 13.93 -6.80 -4.35
CA VAL A 61 15.22 -7.49 -4.13
C VAL A 61 15.01 -8.95 -3.75
N PHE A 62 14.19 -9.23 -2.72
CA PHE A 62 13.95 -10.60 -2.27
C PHE A 62 13.27 -11.48 -3.33
N TYR A 63 12.32 -10.91 -4.06
CA TYR A 63 11.59 -11.63 -5.09
C TYR A 63 12.47 -11.89 -6.34
N GLY A 64 13.27 -10.92 -6.75
CA GLY A 64 14.24 -11.08 -7.84
C GLY A 64 15.25 -12.19 -7.57
N GLU A 65 15.81 -12.22 -6.35
CA GLU A 65 16.68 -13.32 -5.90
C GLU A 65 15.98 -14.69 -5.94
N THR A 66 14.70 -14.73 -5.58
CA THR A 66 13.90 -15.97 -5.59
C THR A 66 13.69 -16.47 -7.01
N ILE A 67 13.27 -15.61 -7.94
CA ILE A 67 13.06 -15.99 -9.34
C ILE A 67 14.35 -16.55 -9.95
N GLN A 68 15.49 -15.88 -9.73
CA GLN A 68 16.78 -16.31 -10.27
C GLN A 68 17.20 -17.69 -9.73
N ARG A 69 17.01 -17.95 -8.44
CA ARG A 69 17.41 -19.22 -7.81
C ARG A 69 16.56 -20.40 -8.27
N PHE A 70 15.28 -20.18 -8.56
CA PHE A 70 14.35 -21.24 -8.94
C PHE A 70 14.11 -21.36 -10.45
N ALA A 71 14.80 -20.56 -11.27
CA ALA A 71 14.64 -20.52 -12.73
C ALA A 71 13.16 -20.39 -13.16
N ILE A 72 12.40 -19.57 -12.43
CA ILE A 72 10.97 -19.38 -12.70
C ILE A 72 10.86 -18.54 -13.99
N PRO A 73 10.09 -18.98 -15.00
CA PRO A 73 9.89 -18.20 -16.21
C PRO A 73 9.17 -16.89 -15.86
N TYR A 74 9.69 -15.79 -16.42
CA TYR A 74 9.16 -14.45 -16.17
C TYR A 74 7.76 -14.29 -16.79
N GLU A 75 6.82 -13.89 -15.96
CA GLU A 75 5.46 -13.51 -16.34
C GLU A 75 5.14 -12.14 -15.73
N SER A 76 5.09 -11.11 -16.58
CA SER A 76 4.96 -9.71 -16.15
C SER A 76 3.89 -9.52 -15.07
N PHE A 77 2.63 -9.89 -15.34
CA PHE A 77 1.55 -9.69 -14.37
C PHE A 77 1.77 -10.47 -13.05
N ARG A 78 2.13 -11.76 -13.14
CA ARG A 78 2.26 -12.63 -11.97
C ARG A 78 3.42 -12.20 -11.08
N ASP A 79 4.50 -11.76 -11.68
CA ASP A 79 5.72 -11.38 -10.96
C ASP A 79 5.59 -10.04 -10.24
N PHE A 80 4.67 -9.17 -10.67
CA PHE A 80 4.35 -7.93 -9.95
C PHE A 80 3.33 -8.12 -8.82
N LEU A 81 2.59 -9.23 -8.74
CA LEU A 81 1.59 -9.46 -7.68
C LEU A 81 2.16 -9.37 -6.26
N PRO A 82 3.30 -10.02 -5.92
CA PRO A 82 3.87 -9.93 -4.57
C PRO A 82 4.25 -8.49 -4.21
N LEU A 83 4.80 -7.75 -5.19
CA LEU A 83 5.19 -6.35 -5.04
C LEU A 83 3.98 -5.46 -4.76
N TRP A 84 2.89 -5.66 -5.50
CA TRP A 84 1.65 -4.92 -5.32
C TRP A 84 1.00 -5.24 -3.97
N ALA A 85 0.92 -6.52 -3.61
CA ALA A 85 0.38 -6.94 -2.32
C ALA A 85 1.16 -6.33 -1.15
N ALA A 86 2.49 -6.34 -1.22
CA ALA A 86 3.33 -5.73 -0.19
C ALA A 86 3.17 -4.20 -0.14
N SER A 87 3.11 -3.54 -1.30
CA SER A 87 2.83 -2.09 -1.38
C SER A 87 1.50 -1.74 -0.74
N ALA A 88 0.45 -2.52 -1.01
CA ALA A 88 -0.88 -2.34 -0.42
C ALA A 88 -0.86 -2.48 1.10
N ALA A 89 -0.18 -3.52 1.60
CA ALA A 89 -0.07 -3.80 3.02
C ALA A 89 0.66 -2.67 3.75
N VAL A 90 1.76 -2.18 3.18
CA VAL A 90 2.52 -1.06 3.74
C VAL A 90 1.72 0.23 3.70
N ALA A 91 1.04 0.53 2.59
CA ALA A 91 0.16 1.70 2.52
C ALA A 91 -0.93 1.65 3.58
N TYR A 92 -1.57 0.50 3.74
CA TYR A 92 -2.60 0.30 4.75
C TYR A 92 -2.06 0.54 6.15
N PHE A 93 -0.93 -0.09 6.49
CA PHE A 93 -0.32 0.05 7.81
C PHE A 93 0.09 1.50 8.09
N GLN A 94 0.69 2.18 7.10
CA GLN A 94 1.08 3.57 7.21
C GLN A 94 -0.12 4.48 7.49
N TRP A 95 -1.17 4.41 6.68
CA TRP A 95 -2.29 5.35 6.74
C TRP A 95 -3.27 5.05 7.88
N PHE A 96 -3.50 3.78 8.20
CA PHE A 96 -4.55 3.39 9.16
C PHE A 96 -4.04 2.98 10.54
N VAL A 97 -2.74 2.74 10.70
CA VAL A 97 -2.13 2.35 11.98
C VAL A 97 -1.14 3.40 12.46
N ILE A 98 -0.10 3.69 11.67
CA ILE A 98 0.98 4.62 12.07
C ILE A 98 0.46 6.05 12.14
N PHE A 99 -0.15 6.55 11.06
CA PHE A 99 -0.54 7.96 10.96
C PHE A 99 -1.54 8.40 12.06
N PRO A 100 -2.61 7.64 12.39
CA PRO A 100 -3.51 8.00 13.48
C PRO A 100 -2.83 7.90 14.86
N GLY A 101 -1.85 7.00 15.03
CA GLY A 101 -1.01 6.93 16.23
C GLY A 101 -0.18 8.20 16.39
N PHE A 102 0.49 8.62 15.32
CA PHE A 102 1.30 9.82 15.27
C PHE A 102 0.49 11.09 15.56
N LEU A 103 -0.69 11.25 14.96
CA LEU A 103 -1.58 12.39 15.23
C LEU A 103 -2.03 12.46 16.69
N ARG A 104 -2.34 11.31 17.32
CA ARG A 104 -2.71 11.26 18.74
C ARG A 104 -1.55 11.69 19.63
N TRP A 105 -0.34 11.21 19.33
CA TRP A 105 0.87 11.59 20.03
C TRP A 105 1.18 13.09 19.90
N LEU A 106 1.11 13.63 18.68
CA LEU A 106 1.35 15.06 18.41
C LEU A 106 0.35 15.94 19.16
N ARG A 107 -0.93 15.57 19.16
CA ARG A 107 -1.97 16.27 19.92
C ARG A 107 -1.68 16.28 21.42
N GLY A 108 -1.16 15.18 21.98
CA GLY A 108 -0.73 15.11 23.38
C GLY A 108 0.41 16.10 23.69
N ARG A 109 1.41 16.17 22.81
CA ARG A 109 2.55 17.10 22.94
C ARG A 109 2.13 18.57 22.86
N LEU A 110 1.23 18.92 21.94
CA LEU A 110 0.73 20.28 21.80
C LEU A 110 -0.09 20.73 23.02
N LYS A 111 -0.94 19.86 23.56
CA LYS A 111 -1.69 20.16 24.80
C LYS A 111 -0.77 20.37 26.00
N ALA A 112 0.28 19.55 26.13
CA ALA A 112 1.24 19.71 27.22
C ALA A 112 1.98 21.05 27.15
N ARG A 113 2.35 21.52 25.94
CA ARG A 113 2.98 22.84 25.74
C ARG A 113 2.05 24.03 25.96
N ALA A 114 0.74 23.85 25.84
CA ALA A 114 -0.23 24.94 26.03
C ALA A 114 -0.56 25.19 27.51
N ASN A 115 -0.26 24.24 28.39
CA ASN A 115 -0.64 24.27 29.80
C ASN A 115 0.54 24.52 30.77
N GLY A 116 1.77 24.64 30.26
CA GLY A 116 2.98 24.89 31.04
C GLY A 116 3.72 26.09 30.50
#